data_AF-L9VSD6-F1
#
_entry.id   AF-L9VSD6-F1
#
_cell.length_a   1.000
_cell.length_b   1.000
_cell.length_c   1.000
_cell.angle_alpha   90.00
_cell.angle_beta   90.00
_cell.angle_gamma   90.00
#
_symmetry.space_group_name_H-M   'P 1'
#
loop_
_entity.id
_entity.type
_entity.pdbx_description
1 polymer ?
#
loop_
_entity_poly.entity_id
_entity_poly.type
_entity_poly.pdbx_seq_one_letter_code
_entity_poly.pdbx_strand_id
1 'polypeptide(L)'
;MSNEHDHTTTASTSTTQPGPALLEERTLAGIFVHVLGLGTGFVLPALVYLVAEHEFTRENARNAFNWQVIITGVFATLFGLLAAGFAIDSIASENSPLQYLAMAFLLVAVAGLFGSTFVFLVNFAFGLIAMGKAIFGSAWSYPLAPDFVGWLASRVDNNVGWWKLLVPHALVAPAAGAYLGWVVLEPGAESDAVFFAGFGLVLALLLTSVLTPGVLVRDMRAVAKTGTSWRPSWLTYVGGPAVVAALTYVVAALQFNSANPAGDAIYGFAGALWIAVIIYLIRRYRQVDSS
;
A
#
# COMPACT_ATOMS: atom_id res chain seq x y z
N MET A 1 -65.56 42.26 20.13
CA MET A 1 -65.76 41.07 19.28
C MET A 1 -64.62 41.08 18.27
N SER A 2 -63.45 40.63 18.72
CA SER A 2 -62.77 39.39 18.31
C SER A 2 -61.79 39.66 17.17
N ASN A 3 -60.59 40.08 17.57
CA ASN A 3 -59.40 40.04 16.71
C ASN A 3 -58.87 38.61 16.71
N GLU A 4 -58.94 37.97 15.55
CA GLU A 4 -58.31 36.69 15.24
C GLU A 4 -56.79 36.90 15.16
N HIS A 5 -56.06 36.32 16.12
CA HIS A 5 -54.62 36.12 16.03
C HIS A 5 -54.39 34.64 15.69
N ASP A 6 -54.29 34.37 14.40
CA ASP A 6 -53.79 33.11 13.87
C ASP A 6 -52.30 33.03 14.19
N HIS A 7 -51.97 32.27 15.24
CA HIS A 7 -50.60 31.84 15.49
C HIS A 7 -50.31 30.66 14.57
N THR A 8 -49.74 30.97 13.39
CA THR A 8 -49.09 29.98 12.53
C THR A 8 -47.92 29.38 13.30
N THR A 9 -48.18 28.25 13.97
CA THR A 9 -47.14 27.42 14.57
C THR A 9 -46.41 26.73 13.43
N THR A 10 -45.32 27.35 12.96
CA THR A 10 -44.35 26.70 12.07
C THR A 10 -43.76 25.53 12.84
N ALA A 11 -44.26 24.33 12.59
CA ALA A 11 -43.65 23.09 13.04
C ALA A 11 -42.22 23.06 12.49
N SER A 12 -41.24 23.28 13.36
CA SER A 12 -39.84 22.99 13.05
C SER A 12 -39.73 21.50 12.81
N THR A 13 -39.78 21.09 11.55
CA THR A 13 -39.34 19.76 11.12
C THR A 13 -37.89 19.63 11.51
N SER A 14 -37.65 18.96 12.65
CA SER A 14 -36.36 18.41 13.00
C SER A 14 -36.02 17.37 11.93
N THR A 15 -35.26 17.79 10.92
CA THR A 15 -34.68 16.89 9.94
C THR A 15 -33.63 16.05 10.67
N THR A 16 -34.09 14.94 11.25
CA THR A 16 -33.22 13.82 11.58
C THR A 16 -32.60 13.38 10.25
N GLN A 17 -31.34 13.77 10.06
CA GLN A 17 -30.51 13.35 8.94
C GLN A 17 -30.70 11.84 8.73
N PRO A 18 -31.11 11.38 7.54
CA PRO A 18 -31.34 9.96 7.32
C PRO A 18 -29.97 9.27 7.32
N GLY A 19 -29.63 8.65 8.45
CA GLY A 19 -28.35 7.96 8.65
C GLY A 19 -27.90 7.03 7.51
N PRO A 20 -28.81 6.31 6.81
CA PRO A 20 -28.43 5.50 5.65
C PRO A 20 -27.92 6.32 4.45
N ALA A 21 -28.54 7.46 4.13
CA ALA A 21 -28.14 8.30 2.99
C ALA A 21 -26.76 8.97 3.22
N LEU A 22 -26.45 9.31 4.47
CA LEU A 22 -25.13 9.84 4.83
C LEU A 22 -23.99 8.83 4.63
N LEU A 23 -24.25 7.52 4.78
CA LEU A 23 -23.25 6.48 4.55
C LEU A 23 -23.08 6.15 3.06
N GLU A 24 -24.14 6.31 2.26
CA GLU A 24 -24.06 6.26 0.80
C GLU A 24 -23.17 7.37 0.25
N GLU A 25 -23.25 8.58 0.81
CA GLU A 25 -22.36 9.69 0.47
C GLU A 25 -20.95 9.55 1.09
N ARG A 26 -20.86 8.94 2.29
CA ARG A 26 -19.65 8.89 3.12
C ARG A 26 -19.34 7.47 3.55
N THR A 27 -18.61 6.77 2.70
CA THR A 27 -18.16 5.40 2.98
C THR A 27 -17.26 5.35 4.23
N LEU A 28 -17.40 4.30 5.04
CA LEU A 28 -16.50 4.04 6.18
C LEU A 28 -15.04 3.91 5.75
N ALA A 29 -14.78 3.28 4.60
CA ALA A 29 -13.43 3.17 4.05
C ALA A 29 -12.80 4.55 3.81
N GLY A 30 -13.55 5.51 3.26
CA GLY A 30 -13.09 6.88 3.02
C GLY A 30 -12.82 7.66 4.31
N ILE A 31 -13.58 7.38 5.37
CA ILE A 31 -13.38 7.99 6.70
C ILE A 31 -12.11 7.43 7.36
N PHE A 32 -11.98 6.11 7.43
CA PHE A 32 -10.92 5.46 8.20
C PHE A 32 -9.59 5.33 7.46
N VAL A 33 -9.52 5.58 6.15
CA VAL A 33 -8.29 5.43 5.35
C VAL A 33 -7.10 6.22 5.90
N HIS A 34 -7.35 7.37 6.54
CA HIS A 34 -6.29 8.19 7.14
C HIS A 34 -5.65 7.52 8.35
N VAL A 35 -6.46 6.96 9.26
CA VAL A 35 -5.96 6.23 10.45
C VAL A 35 -5.36 4.89 10.05
N LEU A 36 -5.97 4.21 9.10
CA LEU A 36 -5.41 3.01 8.49
C LEU A 36 -4.01 3.29 7.88
N GLY A 37 -3.85 4.44 7.23
CA GLY A 37 -2.55 4.92 6.75
C GLY A 37 -1.53 5.17 7.86
N LEU A 38 -1.94 5.61 9.06
CA LEU A 38 -1.02 5.78 10.19
C LEU A 38 -0.39 4.45 10.62
N GLY A 39 -1.17 3.37 10.62
CA GLY A 39 -0.69 2.04 11.05
C GLY A 39 0.06 1.27 9.97
N THR A 40 -0.18 1.57 8.69
CA THR A 40 0.30 0.75 7.56
C THR A 40 1.14 1.53 6.54
N GLY A 41 1.38 2.82 6.79
CA GLY A 41 2.04 3.71 5.84
C GLY A 41 1.22 3.89 4.56
N PHE A 42 1.90 3.91 3.42
CA PHE A 42 1.28 4.17 2.12
C PHE A 42 0.51 2.96 1.55
N VAL A 43 0.73 1.76 2.09
CA VAL A 43 0.27 0.50 1.49
C VAL A 43 -1.26 0.39 1.53
N LEU A 44 -1.89 0.60 2.68
CA LEU A 44 -3.35 0.47 2.79
C LEU A 44 -4.10 1.62 2.09
N PRO A 45 -3.68 2.90 2.19
CA PRO A 45 -4.23 3.95 1.34
C PRO A 45 -4.14 3.65 -0.16
N ALA A 46 -3.01 3.09 -0.63
CA ALA A 46 -2.86 2.66 -2.02
C ALA A 46 -3.88 1.57 -2.38
N LEU A 47 -4.04 0.56 -1.53
CA LEU A 47 -5.02 -0.50 -1.74
C LEU A 47 -6.45 0.03 -1.80
N VAL A 48 -6.83 0.86 -0.83
CA VAL A 48 -8.16 1.50 -0.80
C VAL A 48 -8.37 2.32 -2.07
N TYR A 49 -7.37 3.10 -2.50
CA TYR A 49 -7.43 3.87 -3.75
C TYR A 49 -7.66 2.98 -4.98
N LEU A 50 -6.98 1.84 -5.07
CA LEU A 50 -7.08 0.91 -6.19
C LEU A 50 -8.44 0.22 -6.28
N VAL A 51 -9.05 -0.12 -5.14
CA VAL A 51 -10.32 -0.88 -5.10
C VAL A 51 -11.56 0.00 -4.91
N ALA A 52 -11.40 1.25 -4.52
CA ALA A 52 -12.52 2.18 -4.31
C ALA A 52 -13.26 2.48 -5.62
N GLU A 53 -14.59 2.39 -5.57
CA GLU A 53 -15.48 2.81 -6.65
C GLU A 53 -16.10 4.18 -6.36
N HIS A 54 -16.35 4.47 -5.09
CA HIS A 54 -16.93 5.73 -4.65
C HIS A 54 -15.91 6.86 -4.67
N GLU A 55 -16.27 8.01 -5.25
CA GLU A 55 -15.37 9.14 -5.45
C GLU A 55 -14.80 9.66 -4.12
N PHE A 56 -15.66 9.86 -3.12
CA PHE A 56 -15.26 10.25 -1.77
C PHE A 56 -14.18 9.33 -1.16
N THR A 57 -14.33 8.01 -1.28
CA THR A 57 -13.32 7.05 -0.78
C THR A 57 -12.01 7.20 -1.52
N ARG A 58 -12.09 7.31 -2.85
CA ARG A 58 -10.91 7.38 -3.72
C ARG A 58 -10.13 8.67 -3.50
N GLU A 59 -10.82 9.80 -3.31
CA GLU A 59 -10.20 11.08 -3.02
C GLU A 59 -9.51 11.08 -1.64
N ASN A 60 -10.18 10.60 -0.59
CA ASN A 60 -9.56 10.47 0.72
C ASN A 60 -8.36 9.51 0.71
N ALA A 61 -8.47 8.38 0.00
CA ALA A 61 -7.39 7.42 -0.12
C ALA A 61 -6.18 7.99 -0.89
N ARG A 62 -6.43 8.79 -1.94
CA ARG A 62 -5.38 9.53 -2.64
C ARG A 62 -4.65 10.51 -1.72
N ASN A 63 -5.39 11.29 -0.93
CA ASN A 63 -4.81 12.26 -0.02
C ASN A 63 -3.98 11.57 1.08
N ALA A 64 -4.52 10.50 1.67
CA ALA A 64 -3.80 9.67 2.64
C ALA A 64 -2.55 9.04 2.03
N PHE A 65 -2.64 8.49 0.81
CA PHE A 65 -1.51 7.90 0.09
C PHE A 65 -0.41 8.93 -0.17
N ASN A 66 -0.75 10.08 -0.77
CA ASN A 66 0.19 11.15 -1.07
C ASN A 66 0.95 11.61 0.17
N TRP A 67 0.24 11.73 1.30
CA TRP A 67 0.86 12.05 2.59
C TRP A 67 1.79 10.95 3.09
N GLN A 68 1.33 9.70 3.12
CA GLN A 68 2.12 8.59 3.64
C GLN A 68 3.36 8.28 2.79
N VAL A 69 3.34 8.56 1.47
CA VAL A 69 4.52 8.46 0.61
C VAL A 69 5.64 9.39 1.08
N ILE A 70 5.31 10.61 1.50
CA ILE A 70 6.31 11.58 1.98
C ILE A 70 6.87 11.14 3.33
N ILE A 71 5.97 10.77 4.25
CA ILE A 71 6.37 10.29 5.58
C ILE A 71 7.31 9.09 5.41
N THR A 72 6.93 8.14 4.57
CA THR A 72 7.78 6.98 4.24
C THR A 72 9.10 7.40 3.61
N GLY A 73 9.09 8.34 2.66
CA GLY A 73 10.29 8.86 2.00
C GLY A 73 11.27 9.52 2.98
N VAL A 74 10.77 10.26 3.97
CA VAL A 74 11.58 10.86 5.04
C VAL A 74 12.26 9.76 5.85
N PHE A 75 11.50 8.77 6.35
CA PHE A 75 12.08 7.68 7.12
C PHE A 75 13.05 6.84 6.29
N ALA A 76 12.69 6.48 5.06
CA ALA A 76 13.55 5.74 4.15
C ALA A 76 14.87 6.46 3.88
N THR A 77 14.84 7.79 3.72
CA THR A 77 16.04 8.61 3.55
C THR A 77 16.92 8.58 4.80
N LEU A 78 16.34 8.76 5.99
CA LEU A 78 17.08 8.77 7.25
C LEU A 78 17.71 7.39 7.55
N PHE A 79 16.97 6.31 7.37
CA PHE A 79 17.49 4.95 7.50
C PHE A 79 18.52 4.62 6.41
N GLY A 80 18.33 5.10 5.19
CA GLY A 80 19.31 4.98 4.11
C GLY A 80 20.62 5.67 4.44
N LEU A 81 20.58 6.89 4.99
CA LEU A 81 21.77 7.60 5.47
C LEU A 81 22.46 6.86 6.62
N LEU A 82 21.68 6.32 7.57
CA LEU A 82 22.21 5.52 8.67
C LEU A 82 22.95 4.28 8.15
N ALA A 83 22.30 3.51 7.27
CA ALA A 83 22.88 2.31 6.67
C ALA A 83 24.14 2.64 5.84
N ALA A 84 24.10 3.71 5.05
CA ALA A 84 25.25 4.18 4.29
C ALA A 84 26.40 4.60 5.22
N GLY A 85 26.11 5.28 6.32
CA GLY A 85 27.10 5.65 7.34
C GLY A 85 27.83 4.42 7.89
N PHE A 86 27.08 3.39 8.32
CA PHE A 86 27.68 2.14 8.81
C PHE A 86 28.47 1.39 7.73
N ALA A 87 27.94 1.32 6.51
CA ALA A 87 28.61 0.64 5.41
C ALA A 87 29.96 1.31 5.08
N ILE A 88 30.01 2.64 5.03
CA ILE A 88 31.25 3.39 4.78
C ILE A 88 32.23 3.21 5.95
N ASP A 89 31.76 3.31 7.19
CA ASP A 89 32.60 3.14 8.38
C ASP A 89 33.29 1.77 8.40
N SER A 90 32.57 0.71 8.01
CA SER A 90 33.10 -0.67 8.00
C SER A 90 34.30 -0.90 7.08
N ILE A 91 34.48 -0.05 6.06
CA ILE A 91 35.58 -0.14 5.08
C ILE A 91 36.59 1.01 5.21
N ALA A 92 36.31 1.99 6.05
CA ALA A 92 37.14 3.18 6.20
C ALA A 92 38.35 2.87 7.10
N SER A 93 39.53 3.34 6.70
CA SER A 93 40.69 3.33 7.59
C SER A 93 40.57 4.43 8.64
N GLU A 94 41.19 4.22 9.81
CA GLU A 94 41.21 5.23 10.87
C GLU A 94 41.78 6.58 10.40
N ASN A 95 41.15 7.67 10.84
CA ASN A 95 41.49 9.06 10.54
C ASN A 95 41.45 9.42 9.03
N SER A 96 40.75 8.63 8.22
CA SER A 96 40.60 8.89 6.77
C SER A 96 39.42 9.81 6.44
N PRO A 97 39.42 10.47 5.26
CA PRO A 97 38.27 11.22 4.77
C PRO A 97 36.97 10.39 4.72
N LEU A 98 37.06 9.08 4.43
CA LEU A 98 35.90 8.19 4.40
C LEU A 98 35.29 8.00 5.80
N GLN A 99 36.11 7.91 6.85
CA GLN A 99 35.60 7.82 8.22
C GLN A 99 34.85 9.10 8.61
N TYR A 100 35.38 10.28 8.27
CA TYR A 100 34.68 11.54 8.53
C TYR A 100 33.37 11.68 7.75
N LEU A 101 33.33 11.18 6.51
CA LEU A 101 32.10 11.11 5.72
C LEU A 101 31.06 10.18 6.36
N ALA A 102 31.48 8.99 6.80
CA ALA A 102 30.62 8.06 7.52
C ALA A 102 30.03 8.71 8.79
N MET A 103 30.88 9.36 9.59
CA MET A 103 30.44 10.07 10.79
C MET A 103 29.45 11.19 10.48
N ALA A 104 29.64 11.94 9.38
CA ALA A 104 28.69 12.96 8.96
C ALA A 104 27.32 12.35 8.60
N PHE A 105 27.29 11.24 7.88
CA PHE A 105 26.04 10.53 7.53
C PHE A 105 25.33 10.02 8.79
N LEU A 106 26.07 9.38 9.70
CA LEU A 106 25.54 8.90 10.98
C LEU A 106 24.97 10.05 11.82
N LEU A 107 25.69 11.19 11.92
CA LEU A 107 25.25 12.34 12.69
C LEU A 107 23.96 12.95 12.12
N VAL A 108 23.88 13.12 10.80
CA VAL A 108 22.67 13.62 10.12
C VAL A 108 21.51 12.64 10.32
N ALA A 109 21.75 11.33 10.16
CA ALA A 109 20.72 10.31 10.34
C ALA A 109 20.20 10.27 11.79
N VAL A 110 21.08 10.26 12.79
CA VAL A 110 20.70 10.25 14.21
C VAL A 110 19.96 11.52 14.60
N ALA A 111 20.49 12.70 14.24
CA ALA A 111 19.82 13.97 14.52
C ALA A 111 18.45 14.05 13.81
N GLY A 112 18.39 13.59 12.55
CA GLY A 112 17.15 13.54 11.78
C GLY A 112 16.12 12.56 12.35
N LEU A 113 16.54 11.37 12.78
CA LEU A 113 15.68 10.39 13.46
C LEU A 113 15.17 10.93 14.80
N PHE A 114 16.01 11.61 15.57
CA PHE A 114 15.56 12.29 16.78
C PHE A 114 14.49 13.35 16.47
N GLY A 115 14.76 14.21 15.47
CA GLY A 115 13.80 15.21 14.98
C GLY A 115 12.52 14.60 14.38
N SER A 116 12.58 13.38 13.86
CA SER A 116 11.44 12.67 13.29
C SER A 116 10.35 12.34 14.32
N THR A 117 10.65 12.43 15.62
CA THR A 117 9.64 12.38 16.69
C THR A 117 8.54 13.42 16.46
N PHE A 118 8.92 14.64 16.06
CA PHE A 118 7.95 15.68 15.73
C PHE A 118 7.17 15.36 14.45
N VAL A 119 7.84 14.81 13.43
CA VAL A 119 7.20 14.37 12.17
C VAL A 119 6.15 13.29 12.45
N PHE A 120 6.42 12.36 13.36
CA PHE A 120 5.46 11.34 13.78
C PHE A 120 4.23 11.95 14.46
N LEU A 121 4.43 12.91 15.37
CA LEU A 121 3.31 13.63 16.02
C LEU A 121 2.47 14.40 15.00
N VAL A 122 3.11 15.06 14.04
CA VAL A 122 2.40 15.75 12.94
C VAL A 122 1.64 14.75 12.07
N ASN A 123 2.25 13.61 11.71
CA ASN A 123 1.58 12.55 10.96
C ASN A 123 0.32 12.08 11.69
N PHE A 124 0.42 11.80 12.98
CA PHE A 124 -0.71 11.38 13.81
C PHE A 124 -1.81 12.46 13.88
N ALA A 125 -1.44 13.70 14.24
CA ALA A 125 -2.39 14.81 14.35
C ALA A 125 -3.10 15.09 13.02
N PHE A 126 -2.36 15.14 11.91
CA PHE A 126 -2.93 15.38 10.60
C PHE A 126 -3.80 14.21 10.13
N GLY A 127 -3.43 12.96 10.44
CA GLY A 127 -4.29 11.79 10.19
C GLY A 127 -5.64 11.87 10.92
N LEU A 128 -5.64 12.31 12.19
CA LEU A 128 -6.87 12.53 12.94
C LEU A 128 -7.70 13.71 12.41
N ILE A 129 -7.06 14.81 12.03
CA ILE A 129 -7.73 15.96 11.41
C ILE A 129 -8.39 15.54 10.09
N ALA A 130 -7.66 14.80 9.25
CA ALA A 130 -8.15 14.30 7.97
C ALA A 130 -9.36 13.37 8.15
N MET A 131 -9.29 12.44 9.11
CA MET A 131 -10.42 11.59 9.48
C MET A 131 -11.61 12.42 9.97
N GLY A 132 -11.39 13.39 10.86
CA GLY A 132 -12.45 14.29 11.33
C GLY A 132 -13.14 15.04 10.18
N LYS A 133 -12.35 15.59 9.25
CA LYS A 133 -12.85 16.23 8.04
C LYS A 133 -13.63 15.28 7.15
N ALA A 134 -13.19 14.02 7.03
CA ALA A 134 -13.89 12.99 6.28
C ALA A 134 -15.24 12.61 6.93
N ILE A 135 -15.33 12.53 8.27
CA ILE A 135 -16.60 12.33 8.99
C ILE A 135 -17.61 13.41 8.62
N PHE A 136 -17.16 14.66 8.50
CA PHE A 136 -18.00 15.79 8.07
C PHE A 136 -18.21 15.89 6.56
N GLY A 137 -17.74 14.91 5.78
CA GLY A 137 -18.00 14.81 4.34
C GLY A 137 -17.02 15.55 3.44
N SER A 138 -15.88 16.01 3.98
CA SER A 138 -14.85 16.71 3.19
C SER A 138 -13.58 15.88 3.06
N ALA A 139 -13.10 15.69 1.83
CA ALA A 139 -11.76 15.15 1.61
C ALA A 139 -10.73 16.25 1.88
N TRP A 140 -9.84 16.02 2.85
CA TRP A 140 -8.82 17.00 3.22
C TRP A 140 -7.49 16.68 2.54
N SER A 141 -6.94 17.66 1.82
CA SER A 141 -5.60 17.59 1.26
C SER A 141 -4.58 18.06 2.28
N TYR A 142 -3.52 17.26 2.48
CA TYR A 142 -2.48 17.58 3.43
C TYR A 142 -1.65 18.77 2.94
N PRO A 143 -1.37 19.81 3.77
CA PRO A 143 -0.78 21.07 3.33
C PRO A 143 0.57 21.01 2.61
N LEU A 144 1.31 19.92 2.79
CA LEU A 144 2.64 19.71 2.20
C LEU A 144 2.69 18.50 1.27
N ALA A 145 1.55 17.83 1.01
CA ALA A 145 1.56 16.62 0.21
C ALA A 145 1.54 16.94 -1.29
N PRO A 146 2.59 16.60 -2.06
CA PRO A 146 2.50 16.63 -3.51
C PRO A 146 1.44 15.66 -3.99
N ASP A 147 0.80 16.00 -5.09
CA ASP A 147 -0.18 15.15 -5.70
C ASP A 147 0.47 14.08 -6.60
N PHE A 148 1.13 13.10 -5.99
CA PHE A 148 1.86 12.04 -6.72
C PHE A 148 0.94 11.25 -7.64
N VAL A 149 -0.26 10.90 -7.17
CA VAL A 149 -1.24 10.16 -7.97
C VAL A 149 -1.69 10.98 -9.18
N GLY A 150 -1.97 12.28 -9.01
CA GLY A 150 -2.36 13.15 -10.12
C GLY A 150 -1.21 13.41 -11.09
N TRP A 151 0.00 13.60 -10.57
CA TRP A 151 1.20 13.69 -11.39
C TRP A 151 1.42 12.42 -12.21
N LEU A 152 1.27 11.24 -11.61
CA LEU A 152 1.40 9.98 -12.35
C LEU A 152 0.29 9.83 -13.39
N ALA A 153 -0.95 10.18 -13.03
CA ALA A 153 -2.09 10.15 -13.93
C ALA A 153 -1.97 11.14 -15.10
N SER A 154 -1.24 12.25 -14.95
CA SER A 154 -0.98 13.19 -16.06
C SER A 154 0.16 12.76 -16.97
N ARG A 155 1.04 11.88 -16.49
CA ARG A 155 2.18 11.32 -17.26
C ARG A 155 1.84 10.05 -18.01
N VAL A 156 0.81 9.34 -17.59
CA VAL A 156 0.30 8.16 -18.29
C VAL A 156 -0.96 8.61 -19.02
N ASP A 157 -1.02 8.46 -20.34
CA ASP A 157 -2.26 8.67 -21.09
C ASP A 157 -3.41 7.97 -20.36
N ASN A 158 -4.59 8.58 -20.28
CA ASN A 158 -5.76 8.10 -19.50
C ASN A 158 -6.14 6.60 -19.70
N ASN A 159 -5.53 5.95 -20.69
CA ASN A 159 -5.46 4.52 -20.87
C ASN A 159 -4.29 3.89 -20.06
N VAL A 160 -4.28 4.06 -18.73
CA VAL A 160 -3.34 3.32 -17.88
C VAL A 160 -3.65 1.84 -18.04
N GLY A 161 -2.80 1.10 -18.75
CA GLY A 161 -2.86 -0.36 -18.76
C GLY A 161 -2.48 -0.85 -17.37
N TRP A 162 -3.45 -0.94 -16.45
CA TRP A 162 -3.24 -1.31 -15.05
C TRP A 162 -2.47 -2.62 -14.91
N TRP A 163 -2.66 -3.54 -15.86
CA TRP A 163 -1.86 -4.76 -15.99
C TRP A 163 -0.34 -4.52 -16.01
N LYS A 164 0.16 -3.38 -16.50
CA LYS A 164 1.60 -3.05 -16.52
C LYS A 164 2.16 -2.96 -15.09
N LEU A 165 1.34 -2.57 -14.11
CA LEU A 165 1.72 -2.54 -12.70
C LEU A 165 1.83 -3.95 -12.08
N LEU A 166 1.40 -5.00 -12.78
CA LEU A 166 1.62 -6.40 -12.38
C LEU A 166 2.99 -6.93 -12.78
N VAL A 167 3.65 -6.30 -13.76
CA VAL A 167 4.97 -6.73 -14.28
C VAL A 167 6.04 -6.73 -13.19
N PRO A 168 6.17 -5.70 -12.32
CA PRO A 168 7.14 -5.74 -11.23
C PRO A 168 6.96 -6.97 -10.33
N HIS A 169 5.74 -7.31 -9.93
CA HIS A 169 5.48 -8.51 -9.12
C HIS A 169 5.85 -9.80 -9.87
N ALA A 170 5.51 -9.89 -11.16
CA ALA A 170 5.82 -11.04 -12.00
C ALA A 170 7.34 -11.31 -12.12
N LEU A 171 8.16 -10.26 -12.06
CA LEU A 171 9.62 -10.34 -12.11
C LEU A 171 10.27 -10.53 -10.73
N VAL A 172 9.77 -9.82 -9.70
CA VAL A 172 10.34 -9.84 -8.35
C VAL A 172 10.12 -11.18 -7.66
N ALA A 173 8.95 -11.81 -7.82
CA ALA A 173 8.64 -13.08 -7.17
C ALA A 173 9.60 -14.23 -7.51
N PRO A 174 9.93 -14.54 -8.78
CA PRO A 174 10.88 -15.60 -9.09
C PRO A 174 12.30 -15.25 -8.66
N ALA A 175 12.70 -13.99 -8.73
CA ALA A 175 14.01 -13.55 -8.23
C ALA A 175 14.13 -13.74 -6.71
N ALA A 176 13.11 -13.34 -5.96
CA ALA A 176 13.04 -13.53 -4.51
C ALA A 176 13.02 -15.02 -4.15
N GLY A 177 12.26 -15.84 -4.88
CA GLY A 177 12.22 -17.29 -4.70
C GLY A 177 13.58 -17.96 -4.95
N ALA A 178 14.29 -17.54 -5.99
CA ALA A 178 15.64 -18.03 -6.28
C ALA A 178 16.63 -17.64 -5.18
N TYR A 179 16.58 -16.39 -4.69
CA TYR A 179 17.40 -15.95 -3.55
C TYR A 179 17.10 -16.75 -2.28
N LEU A 180 15.83 -16.94 -1.93
CA LEU A 180 15.45 -17.73 -0.75
C LEU A 180 15.90 -19.19 -0.88
N GLY A 181 15.78 -19.78 -2.08
CA GLY A 181 16.30 -21.12 -2.36
C GLY A 181 17.82 -21.20 -2.21
N TRP A 182 18.56 -20.18 -2.66
CA TRP A 182 20.00 -20.08 -2.48
C TRP A 182 20.39 -20.04 -1.00
N VAL A 183 19.75 -19.18 -0.19
CA VAL A 183 20.02 -19.04 1.25
C VAL A 183 19.81 -20.37 1.99
N VAL A 184 18.81 -21.17 1.60
CA VAL A 184 18.58 -22.50 2.18
C VAL A 184 19.71 -23.47 1.85
N LEU A 185 20.32 -23.35 0.67
CA LEU A 185 21.38 -24.25 0.19
C LEU A 185 22.78 -23.85 0.68
N GLU A 186 23.00 -22.57 1.00
CA GLU A 186 24.29 -22.03 1.45
C GLU A 186 24.19 -21.37 2.83
N PRO A 187 24.31 -22.15 3.93
CA PRO A 187 24.29 -21.62 5.29
C PRO A 187 25.51 -20.72 5.55
N GLY A 188 25.29 -19.51 6.10
CA GLY A 188 26.36 -18.60 6.52
C GLY A 188 26.43 -17.26 5.79
N ALA A 189 25.55 -17.00 4.81
CA ALA A 189 25.48 -15.74 4.07
C ALA A 189 24.82 -14.58 4.86
N GLU A 190 25.00 -14.50 6.18
CA GLU A 190 24.23 -13.61 7.06
C GLU A 190 24.79 -12.19 7.16
N SER A 191 26.04 -11.95 6.74
CA SER A 191 26.74 -10.67 6.94
C SER A 191 27.19 -9.95 5.67
N ASP A 192 26.98 -10.55 4.50
CA ASP A 192 27.57 -10.03 3.26
C ASP A 192 26.60 -9.15 2.47
N ALA A 193 27.11 -8.36 1.52
CA ALA A 193 26.30 -7.48 0.67
C ALA A 193 25.13 -8.20 -0.05
N VAL A 194 25.32 -9.51 -0.33
CA VAL A 194 24.29 -10.39 -0.91
C VAL A 194 23.07 -10.53 0.01
N PHE A 195 23.27 -10.57 1.34
CA PHE A 195 22.19 -10.60 2.31
C PHE A 195 21.29 -9.37 2.19
N PHE A 196 21.88 -8.17 2.16
CA PHE A 196 21.12 -6.92 2.06
C PHE A 196 20.37 -6.81 0.74
N ALA A 197 20.99 -7.23 -0.37
CA ALA A 197 20.33 -7.27 -1.67
C ALA A 197 19.11 -8.21 -1.65
N GLY A 198 19.27 -9.40 -1.07
CA GLY A 198 18.19 -10.36 -0.93
C GLY A 198 17.11 -9.95 0.06
N PHE A 199 17.47 -9.31 1.18
CA PHE A 199 16.51 -8.70 2.10
C PHE A 199 15.66 -7.64 1.41
N GLY A 200 16.29 -6.74 0.65
CA GLY A 200 15.58 -5.75 -0.17
C GLY A 200 14.66 -6.39 -1.21
N LEU A 201 15.08 -7.51 -1.80
CA LEU A 201 14.28 -8.28 -2.75
C LEU A 201 13.06 -8.94 -2.10
N VAL A 202 13.20 -9.52 -0.89
CA VAL A 202 12.08 -10.05 -0.11
C VAL A 202 11.12 -8.92 0.29
N LEU A 203 11.63 -7.76 0.70
CA LEU A 203 10.79 -6.61 1.01
C LEU A 203 10.01 -6.13 -0.22
N ALA A 204 10.65 -6.08 -1.39
CA ALA A 204 9.98 -5.78 -2.66
C ALA A 204 8.91 -6.82 -3.00
N LEU A 205 9.17 -8.11 -2.75
CA LEU A 205 8.18 -9.17 -2.91
C LEU A 205 6.97 -8.94 -2.00
N LEU A 206 7.18 -8.64 -0.73
CA LEU A 206 6.09 -8.38 0.23
C LEU A 206 5.25 -7.19 -0.22
N LEU A 207 5.89 -6.05 -0.51
CA LEU A 207 5.18 -4.84 -0.96
C LEU A 207 4.38 -5.08 -2.24
N THR A 208 5.00 -5.70 -3.24
CA THR A 208 4.30 -6.00 -4.49
C THR A 208 3.18 -7.02 -4.29
N SER A 209 3.36 -8.03 -3.43
CA SER A 209 2.33 -9.04 -3.13
C SER A 209 1.11 -8.44 -2.45
N VAL A 210 1.30 -7.42 -1.59
CA VAL A 210 0.18 -6.74 -0.94
C VAL A 210 -0.58 -5.86 -1.93
N LEU A 211 0.10 -5.15 -2.84
CA LEU A 211 -0.55 -4.24 -3.81
C LEU A 211 -1.18 -4.97 -5.00
N THR A 212 -0.62 -6.10 -5.41
CA THR A 212 -1.01 -6.86 -6.62
C THR A 212 -2.50 -7.23 -6.64
N PRO A 213 -3.14 -7.69 -5.55
CA PRO A 213 -4.58 -7.94 -5.52
C PRO A 213 -5.42 -6.71 -5.89
N GLY A 214 -5.05 -5.54 -5.38
CA GLY A 214 -5.74 -4.28 -5.71
C GLY A 214 -5.59 -3.91 -7.19
N VAL A 215 -4.38 -4.07 -7.74
CA VAL A 215 -4.11 -3.85 -9.17
C VAL A 215 -4.88 -4.84 -10.05
N LEU A 216 -4.92 -6.12 -9.67
CA LEU A 216 -5.69 -7.16 -10.37
C LEU A 216 -7.18 -6.80 -10.42
N VAL A 217 -7.79 -6.48 -9.28
CA VAL A 217 -9.20 -6.09 -9.22
C VAL A 217 -9.47 -4.85 -10.08
N ARG A 218 -8.57 -3.85 -10.03
CA ARG A 218 -8.68 -2.63 -10.81
C ARG A 218 -8.63 -2.91 -12.32
N ASP A 219 -7.68 -3.71 -12.78
CA ASP A 219 -7.54 -4.08 -14.19
C ASP A 219 -8.71 -4.96 -14.67
N MET A 220 -9.16 -5.93 -13.87
CA MET A 220 -10.32 -6.77 -14.19
C MET A 220 -11.58 -5.95 -14.41
N ARG A 221 -11.81 -4.94 -13.56
CA ARG A 221 -12.92 -3.99 -13.73
C ARG A 221 -12.78 -3.13 -14.98
N ALA A 222 -11.56 -2.78 -15.37
CA ALA A 222 -11.29 -2.06 -16.62
C ALA A 222 -11.60 -2.96 -17.83
N VAL A 223 -11.15 -4.21 -17.82
CA VAL A 223 -11.43 -5.23 -18.85
C VAL A 223 -12.94 -5.51 -18.97
N ALA A 224 -13.67 -5.56 -17.87
CA ALA A 224 -15.13 -5.76 -17.91
C ALA A 224 -15.87 -4.67 -18.69
N LYS A 225 -15.27 -3.48 -18.86
CA LYS A 225 -15.84 -2.36 -19.63
C LYS A 225 -15.48 -2.38 -21.11
N THR A 226 -14.52 -3.21 -21.55
CA THR A 226 -14.08 -3.24 -22.96
C THR A 226 -14.99 -4.06 -23.86
N GLY A 227 -16.06 -4.67 -23.34
CA GLY A 227 -17.02 -5.46 -24.13
C GLY A 227 -16.49 -6.81 -24.61
N THR A 228 -15.30 -7.23 -24.16
CA THR A 228 -14.74 -8.55 -24.47
C THR A 228 -15.58 -9.68 -23.86
N SER A 229 -15.55 -10.86 -24.48
CA SER A 229 -16.26 -12.05 -23.97
C SER A 229 -15.62 -12.62 -22.71
N TRP A 230 -14.34 -12.33 -22.47
CA TRP A 230 -13.62 -12.77 -21.29
C TRP A 230 -13.93 -11.89 -20.07
N ARG A 231 -14.50 -12.51 -19.02
CA ARG A 231 -14.80 -11.85 -17.74
C ARG A 231 -13.96 -12.47 -16.62
N PRO A 232 -12.78 -11.90 -16.31
CA PRO A 232 -11.97 -12.42 -15.22
C PRO A 232 -12.68 -12.24 -13.87
N SER A 233 -12.62 -13.28 -13.03
CA SER A 233 -13.20 -13.26 -11.68
C SER A 233 -12.13 -12.98 -10.64
N TRP A 234 -12.34 -11.99 -9.79
CA TRP A 234 -11.44 -11.68 -8.68
C TRP A 234 -11.30 -12.87 -7.72
N LEU A 235 -12.35 -13.68 -7.56
CA LEU A 235 -12.33 -14.85 -6.69
C LEU A 235 -11.28 -15.87 -7.15
N THR A 236 -11.09 -16.02 -8.46
CA THR A 236 -10.08 -16.92 -9.02
C THR A 236 -8.67 -16.39 -8.80
N TYR A 237 -8.43 -15.12 -9.12
CA TYR A 237 -7.08 -14.56 -9.19
C TYR A 237 -6.57 -13.97 -7.86
N VAL A 238 -7.47 -13.63 -6.94
CA VAL A 238 -7.14 -13.12 -5.60
C VAL A 238 -7.57 -14.11 -4.53
N GLY A 239 -8.79 -14.65 -4.62
CA GLY A 239 -9.30 -15.64 -3.67
C GLY A 239 -8.53 -16.96 -3.72
N GLY A 240 -8.15 -17.43 -4.92
CA GLY A 240 -7.33 -18.64 -5.10
C GLY A 240 -6.03 -18.60 -4.30
N PRO A 241 -5.16 -17.59 -4.50
CA PRO A 241 -3.95 -17.42 -3.69
C PRO A 241 -4.21 -17.34 -2.17
N ALA A 242 -5.28 -16.68 -1.74
CA ALA A 242 -5.64 -16.61 -0.32
C ALA A 242 -6.04 -17.97 0.27
N VAL A 243 -6.75 -18.80 -0.50
CA VAL A 243 -7.06 -20.19 -0.12
C VAL A 243 -5.78 -21.00 -0.01
N VAL A 244 -4.85 -20.86 -0.96
CA VAL A 244 -3.53 -21.53 -0.87
C VAL A 244 -2.79 -21.11 0.40
N ALA A 245 -2.78 -19.82 0.74
CA ALA A 245 -2.16 -19.33 1.97
C ALA A 245 -2.76 -19.99 3.23
N ALA A 246 -4.09 -20.06 3.31
CA ALA A 246 -4.79 -20.69 4.43
C ALA A 246 -4.47 -22.19 4.54
N LEU A 247 -4.43 -22.90 3.41
CA LEU A 247 -4.04 -24.32 3.39
C LEU A 247 -2.58 -24.51 3.79
N THR A 248 -1.67 -23.67 3.29
CA THR A 248 -0.25 -23.70 3.67
C THR A 248 -0.08 -23.47 5.17
N TYR A 249 -0.82 -22.51 5.76
CA TYR A 249 -0.82 -22.29 7.21
C TYR A 249 -1.23 -23.57 7.97
N VAL A 250 -2.36 -24.17 7.61
CA VAL A 250 -2.91 -25.36 8.29
C VAL A 250 -1.93 -26.54 8.18
N VAL A 251 -1.37 -26.77 6.99
CA VAL A 251 -0.40 -27.84 6.75
C VAL A 251 0.90 -27.57 7.53
N ALA A 252 1.42 -26.35 7.49
CA ALA A 252 2.62 -25.97 8.24
C ALA A 252 2.44 -26.16 9.75
N ALA A 253 1.29 -25.75 10.28
CA ALA A 253 0.98 -25.83 11.70
C ALA A 253 0.76 -27.28 12.17
N LEU A 254 -0.02 -28.08 11.42
CA LEU A 254 -0.47 -29.40 11.88
C LEU A 254 0.43 -30.54 11.42
N GLN A 255 0.96 -30.49 10.20
CA GLN A 255 1.74 -31.58 9.62
C GLN A 255 3.23 -31.41 9.87
N PHE A 256 3.75 -30.18 9.75
CA PHE A 256 5.19 -29.91 9.82
C PHE A 256 5.63 -29.35 11.18
N ASN A 257 4.70 -29.06 12.09
CA ASN A 257 4.98 -28.39 13.38
C ASN A 257 5.88 -27.16 13.21
N SER A 258 5.63 -26.36 12.17
CA SER A 258 6.43 -25.18 11.89
C SER A 258 6.42 -24.23 13.08
N ALA A 259 7.58 -23.67 13.41
CA ALA A 259 7.70 -22.63 14.42
C ALA A 259 7.02 -21.32 13.99
N ASN A 260 6.82 -21.11 12.68
CA ASN A 260 6.19 -19.91 12.12
C ASN A 260 5.28 -20.23 10.92
N PRO A 261 4.12 -20.89 11.15
CA PRO A 261 3.21 -21.26 10.07
C PRO A 261 2.62 -20.04 9.34
N ALA A 262 2.59 -18.87 9.98
CA ALA A 262 2.19 -17.62 9.34
C ALA A 262 3.21 -17.16 8.29
N GLY A 263 4.51 -17.28 8.59
CA GLY A 263 5.58 -17.03 7.61
C GLY A 263 5.46 -17.95 6.41
N ASP A 264 5.27 -19.25 6.64
CA ASP A 264 5.09 -20.24 5.57
C ASP A 264 3.89 -19.90 4.68
N ALA A 265 2.77 -19.50 5.30
CA ALA A 265 1.57 -19.08 4.58
C ALA A 265 1.79 -17.86 3.69
N ILE A 266 2.61 -16.89 4.12
CA ILE A 266 2.97 -15.71 3.31
C ILE A 266 3.74 -16.13 2.05
N TYR A 267 4.70 -17.06 2.17
CA TYR A 267 5.42 -17.57 1.00
C TYR A 267 4.51 -18.38 0.07
N GLY A 268 3.62 -19.20 0.64
CA GLY A 268 2.59 -19.92 -0.11
C GLY A 268 1.66 -18.97 -0.88
N PHE A 269 1.22 -17.89 -0.23
CA PHE A 269 0.44 -16.82 -0.86
C PHE A 269 1.20 -16.18 -2.02
N ALA A 270 2.43 -15.73 -1.79
CA ALA A 270 3.23 -15.03 -2.79
C ALA A 270 3.50 -15.90 -4.02
N GLY A 271 3.83 -17.18 -3.82
CA GLY A 271 4.00 -18.14 -4.92
C GLY A 271 2.71 -18.37 -5.72
N ALA A 272 1.58 -18.57 -5.04
CA ALA A 272 0.29 -18.75 -5.71
C ALA A 272 -0.18 -17.49 -6.45
N LEU A 273 0.04 -16.31 -5.86
CA LEU A 273 -0.29 -15.02 -6.46
C LEU A 273 0.54 -14.78 -7.72
N TRP A 274 1.84 -15.11 -7.69
CA TRP A 274 2.69 -15.04 -8.88
C TRP A 274 2.15 -15.88 -10.03
N ILE A 275 1.80 -17.15 -9.78
CA ILE A 275 1.19 -18.03 -10.80
C ILE A 275 -0.10 -17.41 -11.33
N ALA A 276 -0.97 -16.91 -10.44
CA ALA A 276 -2.23 -16.28 -10.81
C ALA A 276 -2.01 -15.05 -11.70
N VAL A 277 -1.02 -14.21 -11.39
CA VAL A 277 -0.63 -13.03 -12.19
C VAL A 277 -0.12 -13.45 -13.58
N ILE A 278 0.74 -14.45 -13.68
CA ILE A 278 1.24 -14.93 -14.98
C ILE A 278 0.09 -15.43 -15.84
N ILE A 279 -0.80 -16.26 -15.29
CA ILE A 279 -1.98 -16.76 -16.00
C ILE A 279 -2.90 -15.60 -16.42
N TYR A 280 -3.11 -14.63 -15.53
CA TYR A 280 -3.92 -13.44 -15.81
C TYR A 280 -3.36 -12.65 -16.99
N LEU A 281 -2.07 -12.32 -16.96
CA LEU A 281 -1.39 -11.54 -18.01
C LEU A 281 -1.44 -12.25 -19.37
N ILE A 282 -1.18 -13.56 -19.40
CA ILE A 282 -1.26 -14.35 -20.64
C ILE A 282 -2.68 -14.34 -21.22
N ARG A 283 -3.70 -14.55 -20.37
CA ARG A 283 -5.10 -14.56 -20.82
C ARG A 283 -5.54 -13.18 -21.29
N ARG A 284 -5.17 -12.13 -20.55
CA ARG A 284 -5.47 -10.74 -20.91
C ARG A 284 -4.90 -10.39 -22.28
N TYR A 285 -3.62 -10.69 -22.50
CA TYR A 285 -2.98 -10.45 -23.80
C TYR A 285 -3.76 -11.12 -24.95
N ARG A 286 -4.12 -12.40 -24.79
CA ARG A 286 -4.83 -13.19 -25.81
C ARG A 286 -6.28 -12.76 -26.08
N GLN A 287 -6.95 -12.22 -25.06
CA GLN A 287 -8.40 -11.98 -25.10
C GLN A 287 -8.77 -10.50 -25.25
N VAL A 288 -7.82 -9.60 -24.98
CA VAL A 288 -8.06 -8.15 -24.93
C VAL A 288 -7.12 -7.40 -25.87
N ASP A 289 -5.82 -7.74 -25.87
CA ASP A 289 -4.83 -6.95 -26.63
C ASP A 289 -4.59 -7.49 -28.05
N SER A 290 -4.80 -8.79 -28.28
CA SER A 290 -4.63 -9.42 -29.60
C SER A 290 -5.92 -9.56 -30.42
N SER A 291 -7.05 -9.10 -29.89
CA SER A 291 -8.37 -9.13 -30.53
C SER A 291 -8.72 -7.78 -31.13
#